data_AF-A0AAW9QUW3-F1
#
_entry.id   AF-A0AAW9QUW3-F1
#
_cell.length_a   1.000
_cell.length_b   1.000
_cell.length_c   1.000
_cell.angle_alpha   90.00
_cell.angle_beta   90.00
_cell.angle_gamma   90.00
#
_symmetry.space_group_name_H-M   'P 1'
#
loop_
_entity.id
_entity.type
_entity.pdbx_description
1 polymer ?
#
loop_
_entity_poly.entity_id
_entity_poly.type
_entity_poly.pdbx_seq_one_letter_code
_entity_poly.pdbx_strand_id
1 'polypeptide(L)'
;MKVLIVSGILEDWLLGRQSDVSSSVQQLFNTIYARQENPRIQPYITIRCFKNLIDIKQVMLPDSEEKDLYDYLKRFQFKIGEISRDILEKARRYDLDFESALEIECGRELKVDAIVTHLPQKYTGIENSIPIWTIENFLHRYRLDRAYSSNAGSYSRERYQQLSLWPEKKKHLSFMIRNTIPVILLAVKILKAEGFKGISRNDFSNKLGKTEKTTQSIILDLEKFQIASYSRNRVTVHPDLLDTGESDIANYLHEVLKDHILVQEIYKSLEIEKVITQWRLQEIMQKINDQSNLLNSKEDRKDKTLSDYRSRFTSWILFANLLQSYKRNGITHYTIPSSTTSPKTSLDSEVYQLELPLNIA
;
A
#
# COMPACT_ATOMS: atom_id res chain seq x y z
N MET A 1 -15.69 5.21 3.01
CA MET A 1 -15.25 5.61 1.67
C MET A 1 -16.39 5.52 0.68
N LYS A 2 -16.91 6.65 0.20
CA LYS A 2 -17.87 6.75 -0.90
C LYS A 2 -17.10 6.83 -2.21
N VAL A 3 -17.38 5.95 -3.16
CA VAL A 3 -16.71 5.96 -4.47
C VAL A 3 -17.75 5.91 -5.59
N LEU A 4 -17.54 6.71 -6.63
CA LEU A 4 -18.31 6.62 -7.86
C LEU A 4 -17.58 5.68 -8.83
N ILE A 5 -18.24 4.59 -9.25
CA ILE A 5 -17.71 3.67 -10.25
C ILE A 5 -18.26 4.10 -11.61
N VAL A 6 -17.36 4.35 -12.56
CA VAL A 6 -17.71 4.84 -13.90
C VAL A 6 -18.35 3.75 -14.75
N SER A 7 -19.16 4.14 -15.73
CA SER A 7 -19.96 3.18 -16.51
C SER A 7 -19.12 2.14 -17.25
N GLY A 8 -18.01 2.57 -17.86
CA GLY A 8 -17.17 1.69 -18.67
C GLY A 8 -16.62 0.47 -17.92
N ILE A 9 -16.38 0.58 -16.61
CA ILE A 9 -15.96 -0.58 -15.79
C ILE A 9 -17.06 -1.64 -15.72
N LEU A 10 -18.32 -1.19 -15.56
CA LEU A 10 -19.47 -2.08 -15.40
C LEU A 10 -19.90 -2.66 -16.76
N GLU A 11 -19.76 -1.88 -17.83
CA GLU A 11 -20.02 -2.32 -19.20
C GLU A 11 -19.03 -3.40 -19.63
N ASP A 12 -17.73 -3.20 -19.41
CA ASP A 12 -16.70 -4.19 -19.74
C ASP A 12 -16.89 -5.50 -18.97
N TRP A 13 -17.30 -5.38 -17.70
CA TRP A 13 -17.64 -6.51 -16.87
C TRP A 13 -18.88 -7.26 -17.37
N LEU A 14 -19.97 -6.55 -17.68
CA LEU A 14 -21.23 -7.13 -18.16
C LEU A 14 -21.05 -7.83 -19.51
N LEU A 15 -20.22 -7.27 -20.39
CA LEU A 15 -19.93 -7.84 -21.71
C LEU A 15 -18.89 -8.97 -21.67
N GLY A 16 -18.34 -9.29 -20.49
CA GLY A 16 -17.37 -10.38 -20.33
C GLY A 16 -16.12 -10.20 -21.20
N ARG A 17 -15.73 -8.96 -21.51
CA ARG A 17 -14.58 -8.67 -22.40
C ARG A 17 -13.27 -9.05 -21.69
N GLN A 18 -12.86 -10.30 -21.86
CA GLN A 18 -11.68 -10.94 -21.26
C GLN A 18 -10.34 -10.41 -21.83
N SER A 19 -10.02 -9.15 -21.58
CA SER A 19 -8.63 -8.65 -21.66
C SER A 19 -7.98 -8.60 -20.26
N ASP A 20 -6.68 -8.32 -20.15
CA ASP A 20 -5.92 -8.23 -18.88
C ASP A 20 -6.61 -7.38 -17.78
N VAL A 21 -7.47 -6.43 -18.19
CA VAL A 21 -8.35 -5.59 -17.34
C VAL A 21 -9.32 -6.42 -16.48
N SER A 22 -9.67 -7.63 -16.92
CA SER A 22 -10.65 -8.51 -16.28
C SER A 22 -10.23 -8.95 -14.88
N SER A 23 -8.92 -9.12 -14.65
CA SER A 23 -8.41 -9.52 -13.33
C SER A 23 -8.61 -8.41 -12.28
N SER A 24 -8.37 -7.16 -12.67
CA SER A 24 -8.53 -5.98 -11.82
C SER A 24 -10.01 -5.65 -11.57
N VAL A 25 -10.85 -5.76 -12.60
CA VAL A 25 -12.31 -5.56 -12.47
C VAL A 25 -12.92 -6.64 -11.57
N GLN A 26 -12.54 -7.91 -11.74
CA GLN A 26 -13.00 -8.97 -10.83
C GLN A 26 -12.56 -8.73 -9.39
N GLN A 27 -11.32 -8.25 -9.17
CA GLN A 27 -10.84 -7.89 -7.84
C GLN A 27 -11.61 -6.71 -7.23
N LEU A 28 -11.99 -5.71 -8.04
CA LEU A 28 -12.85 -4.60 -7.62
C LEU A 28 -14.20 -5.12 -7.12
N PHE A 29 -14.88 -5.95 -7.90
CA PHE A 29 -16.17 -6.51 -7.49
C PHE A 29 -16.04 -7.43 -6.28
N ASN A 30 -15.01 -8.28 -6.19
CA ASN A 30 -14.76 -9.10 -5.01
C ASN A 30 -14.54 -8.23 -3.76
N THR A 31 -13.86 -7.08 -3.92
CA THR A 31 -13.61 -6.12 -2.84
C THR A 31 -14.90 -5.42 -2.40
N ILE A 32 -15.74 -5.01 -3.36
CA ILE A 32 -17.06 -4.43 -3.10
C ILE A 32 -18.02 -5.47 -2.50
N TYR A 33 -17.92 -6.73 -2.91
CA TYR A 33 -18.77 -7.84 -2.43
C TYR A 33 -18.39 -8.30 -1.02
N ALA A 34 -17.08 -8.34 -0.71
CA ALA A 34 -16.56 -8.61 0.63
C ALA A 34 -17.04 -7.59 1.70
N ARG A 35 -17.78 -6.55 1.29
CA ARG A 35 -18.52 -5.63 2.15
C ARG A 35 -19.56 -6.32 3.05
N GLN A 36 -20.02 -7.54 2.73
CA GLN A 36 -20.79 -8.33 3.70
C GLN A 36 -20.03 -8.54 5.02
N GLU A 37 -18.69 -8.48 4.98
CA GLU A 37 -17.81 -8.59 6.15
C GLU A 37 -17.22 -7.24 6.59
N ASN A 38 -17.39 -6.13 5.83
CA ASN A 38 -16.85 -4.82 6.19
C ASN A 38 -17.61 -3.63 5.53
N PRO A 39 -18.48 -2.88 6.25
CA PRO A 39 -19.41 -1.90 5.67
C PRO A 39 -18.77 -0.57 5.19
N ARG A 40 -17.45 -0.51 4.99
CA ARG A 40 -16.70 0.75 4.85
C ARG A 40 -16.70 1.36 3.45
N ILE A 41 -16.96 0.59 2.40
CA ILE A 41 -17.08 1.13 1.03
C ILE A 41 -18.56 1.39 0.72
N GLN A 42 -18.88 2.55 0.17
CA GLN A 42 -20.20 2.88 -0.37
C GLN A 42 -20.04 3.14 -1.87
N PRO A 43 -20.28 2.15 -2.73
CA PRO A 43 -20.16 2.31 -4.17
C PRO A 43 -21.41 2.99 -4.72
N TYR A 44 -21.19 4.00 -5.57
CA TYR A 44 -22.22 4.72 -6.31
C TYR A 44 -22.03 4.51 -7.80
N ILE A 45 -23.13 4.56 -8.53
CA ILE A 45 -23.18 4.66 -9.99
C ILE A 45 -24.16 5.75 -10.37
N THR A 46 -24.01 6.39 -11.52
CA THR A 46 -25.00 7.37 -11.99
C THR A 46 -26.27 6.67 -12.49
N ILE A 47 -27.43 7.33 -12.42
CA ILE A 47 -28.68 6.82 -13.00
C ILE A 47 -28.55 6.55 -14.51
N ARG A 48 -27.71 7.31 -15.20
CA ARG A 48 -27.45 7.12 -16.62
C ARG A 48 -26.63 5.86 -16.88
N CYS A 49 -25.58 5.62 -16.10
CA CYS A 49 -24.85 4.36 -16.11
C CYS A 49 -25.79 3.16 -15.88
N PHE A 50 -26.68 3.26 -14.87
CA PHE A 50 -27.66 2.20 -14.61
C PHE A 50 -28.58 1.92 -15.80
N LYS A 51 -29.12 2.97 -16.45
CA LYS A 51 -29.95 2.83 -17.66
C LYS A 51 -29.18 2.19 -18.81
N ASN A 52 -27.94 2.63 -19.06
CA ASN A 52 -27.10 2.06 -20.12
C ASN A 52 -26.85 0.56 -19.88
N LEU A 53 -26.63 0.13 -18.63
CA LEU A 53 -26.46 -1.29 -18.32
C LEU A 53 -27.74 -2.10 -18.56
N ILE A 54 -28.93 -1.52 -18.30
CA ILE A 54 -30.21 -2.15 -18.65
C ILE A 54 -30.32 -2.33 -20.16
N ASP A 55 -30.03 -1.28 -20.93
CA ASP A 55 -30.12 -1.32 -22.39
C ASP A 55 -29.15 -2.36 -22.97
N ILE A 56 -27.90 -2.41 -22.48
CA ILE A 56 -26.92 -3.42 -22.88
C ILE A 56 -27.43 -4.82 -22.57
N LYS A 57 -27.98 -5.05 -21.37
CA LYS A 57 -28.53 -6.36 -21.00
C LYS A 57 -29.67 -6.77 -21.93
N GLN A 58 -30.61 -5.87 -22.21
CA GLN A 58 -31.77 -6.15 -23.06
C GLN A 58 -31.38 -6.47 -24.50
N VAL A 59 -30.37 -5.78 -25.04
CA VAL A 59 -29.94 -5.94 -26.44
C VAL A 59 -28.99 -7.13 -26.62
N MET A 60 -28.05 -7.33 -25.70
CA MET A 60 -26.94 -8.28 -25.88
C MET A 60 -27.12 -9.61 -25.15
N LEU A 61 -28.01 -9.68 -24.14
CA LEU A 61 -28.22 -10.86 -23.31
C LEU A 61 -29.73 -11.13 -23.05
N PRO A 62 -30.57 -11.24 -24.10
CA PRO A 62 -32.02 -11.38 -23.94
C PRO A 62 -32.45 -12.70 -23.30
N ASP A 63 -31.67 -13.78 -23.48
CA ASP A 63 -32.02 -15.14 -23.06
C ASP A 63 -31.27 -15.63 -21.81
N SER A 64 -30.53 -14.76 -21.10
CA SER A 64 -29.80 -15.21 -19.92
C SER A 64 -30.76 -15.40 -18.73
N GLU A 65 -30.90 -16.67 -18.29
CA GLU A 65 -31.66 -17.07 -17.08
C GLU A 65 -31.08 -16.48 -15.78
N GLU A 66 -29.96 -15.74 -15.83
CA GLU A 66 -29.32 -15.16 -14.67
C GLU A 66 -29.74 -13.71 -14.40
N LYS A 67 -30.61 -13.59 -13.39
CA LYS A 67 -30.76 -12.51 -12.39
C LYS A 67 -31.04 -11.13 -12.95
N ASP A 68 -32.18 -10.56 -12.56
CA ASP A 68 -32.49 -9.14 -12.71
C ASP A 68 -31.22 -8.30 -12.39
N LEU A 69 -30.79 -7.47 -13.35
CA LEU A 69 -29.60 -6.63 -13.17
C LEU A 69 -29.75 -5.78 -11.91
N TYR A 70 -31.00 -5.43 -11.59
CA TYR A 70 -31.37 -4.77 -10.36
C TYR A 70 -31.05 -5.61 -9.13
N ASP A 71 -31.44 -6.89 -9.09
CA ASP A 71 -31.08 -7.82 -8.02
C ASP A 71 -29.58 -8.02 -7.91
N TYR A 72 -28.87 -8.00 -9.05
CA TYR A 72 -27.42 -8.13 -9.06
C TYR A 72 -26.74 -6.89 -8.48
N LEU A 73 -27.07 -5.68 -8.94
CA LEU A 73 -26.53 -4.44 -8.38
C LEU A 73 -26.91 -4.25 -6.91
N LYS A 74 -28.10 -4.73 -6.52
CA LYS A 74 -28.56 -4.78 -5.13
C LYS A 74 -27.70 -5.72 -4.27
N ARG A 75 -27.19 -6.84 -4.82
CA ARG A 75 -26.21 -7.71 -4.12
C ARG A 75 -24.93 -6.98 -3.77
N PHE A 76 -24.44 -6.11 -4.66
CA PHE A 76 -23.24 -5.28 -4.40
C PHE A 76 -23.58 -3.97 -3.65
N GLN A 77 -24.85 -3.75 -3.33
CA GLN A 77 -25.35 -2.56 -2.63
C GLN A 77 -24.90 -1.25 -3.29
N PHE A 78 -24.90 -1.20 -4.62
CA PHE A 78 -24.69 0.04 -5.36
C PHE A 78 -25.81 1.02 -5.05
N LYS A 79 -25.43 2.25 -4.76
CA LYS A 79 -26.37 3.37 -4.67
C LYS A 79 -26.42 4.09 -6.01
N ILE A 80 -27.61 4.44 -6.46
CA ILE A 80 -27.79 5.15 -7.72
C ILE A 80 -27.82 6.65 -7.42
N GLY A 81 -26.89 7.39 -8.03
CA GLY A 81 -26.86 8.84 -8.01
C GLY A 81 -27.84 9.42 -9.01
N GLU A 82 -28.78 10.21 -8.53
CA GLU A 82 -29.70 10.95 -9.39
C GLU A 82 -28.98 12.09 -10.10
N ILE A 83 -29.41 12.36 -11.33
CA ILE A 83 -28.91 13.48 -12.13
C ILE A 83 -30.02 14.53 -12.18
N SER A 84 -29.81 15.63 -11.46
CA SER A 84 -30.70 16.80 -11.49
C SER A 84 -30.45 17.65 -12.74
N ARG A 85 -31.38 18.56 -13.04
CA ARG A 85 -31.18 19.55 -14.13
C ARG A 85 -29.94 20.42 -13.91
N ASP A 86 -29.67 20.77 -12.66
CA ASP A 86 -28.48 21.56 -12.30
C ASP A 86 -27.17 20.80 -12.59
N ILE A 87 -27.12 19.50 -12.27
CA ILE A 87 -25.98 18.64 -12.63
C ILE A 87 -25.77 18.62 -14.16
N LEU A 88 -26.85 18.49 -14.94
CA LEU A 88 -26.76 18.52 -16.41
C LEU A 88 -26.21 19.85 -16.93
N GLU A 89 -26.69 20.98 -16.37
CA GLU A 89 -26.25 22.32 -16.78
C GLU A 89 -24.80 22.60 -16.42
N LYS A 90 -24.34 22.15 -15.24
CA LYS A 90 -22.94 22.25 -14.82
C LYS A 90 -22.04 21.37 -15.67
N ALA A 91 -22.46 20.13 -15.96
CA ALA A 91 -21.69 19.20 -16.78
C ALA A 91 -21.42 19.72 -18.21
N ARG A 92 -22.35 20.51 -18.78
CA ARG A 92 -22.17 21.14 -20.11
C ARG A 92 -21.05 22.18 -20.18
N ARG A 93 -20.55 22.65 -19.04
CA ARG A 93 -19.50 23.69 -18.98
C ARG A 93 -18.09 23.12 -19.12
N TYR A 94 -17.94 21.81 -19.07
CA TYR A 94 -16.66 21.14 -19.22
C TYR A 94 -16.28 20.92 -20.68
N ASP A 95 -15.00 21.09 -20.97
CA ASP A 95 -14.40 20.65 -22.23
C ASP A 95 -13.98 19.18 -22.13
N LEU A 96 -14.95 18.31 -21.81
CA LEU A 96 -14.78 16.86 -21.72
C LEU A 96 -15.92 16.15 -22.46
N ASP A 97 -15.78 14.84 -22.63
CA ASP A 97 -16.94 14.03 -23.00
C ASP A 97 -18.05 14.17 -21.94
N PHE A 98 -19.29 14.26 -22.41
CA PHE A 98 -20.42 14.62 -21.57
C PHE A 98 -20.67 13.60 -20.44
N GLU A 99 -20.31 12.32 -20.63
CA GLU A 99 -20.46 11.31 -19.58
C GLU A 99 -19.46 11.52 -18.45
N SER A 100 -18.19 11.71 -18.78
CA SER A 100 -17.14 12.02 -17.80
C SER A 100 -17.46 13.30 -17.04
N ALA A 101 -17.96 14.33 -17.73
CA ALA A 101 -18.40 15.59 -17.11
C ALA A 101 -19.59 15.38 -16.13
N LEU A 102 -20.54 14.52 -16.49
CA LEU A 102 -21.66 14.16 -15.62
C LEU A 102 -21.22 13.39 -14.39
N GLU A 103 -20.26 12.47 -14.54
CA GLU A 103 -19.71 11.70 -13.42
C GLU A 103 -18.98 12.61 -12.42
N ILE A 104 -18.27 13.64 -12.91
CA ILE A 104 -17.64 14.65 -12.05
C ILE A 104 -18.70 15.39 -11.22
N GLU A 105 -19.71 15.98 -11.88
CA GLU A 105 -20.73 16.78 -11.19
C GLU A 105 -21.60 15.92 -10.26
N CYS A 106 -21.96 14.70 -10.69
CA CYS A 106 -22.66 13.75 -9.83
C CYS A 106 -21.80 13.35 -8.63
N GLY A 107 -20.50 13.12 -8.83
CA GLY A 107 -19.56 12.84 -7.75
C GLY A 107 -19.47 13.97 -6.72
N ARG A 108 -19.51 15.23 -7.18
CA ARG A 108 -19.52 16.42 -6.30
C ARG A 108 -20.78 16.51 -5.46
N GLU A 109 -21.93 16.32 -6.08
CA GLU A 109 -23.22 16.35 -5.38
C GLU A 109 -23.30 15.25 -4.32
N LEU A 110 -22.85 14.04 -4.67
CA LEU A 110 -22.82 12.89 -3.76
C LEU A 110 -21.74 12.96 -2.68
N LYS A 111 -20.82 13.93 -2.80
CA LYS A 111 -19.62 14.09 -1.97
C LYS A 111 -18.84 12.79 -1.90
N VAL A 112 -18.50 12.24 -3.07
CA VAL A 112 -17.67 11.03 -3.14
C VAL A 112 -16.22 11.36 -2.83
N ASP A 113 -15.53 10.40 -2.23
CA ASP A 113 -14.10 10.51 -1.91
C ASP A 113 -13.24 10.34 -3.16
N ALA A 114 -13.75 9.63 -4.18
CA ALA A 114 -13.09 9.46 -5.47
C ALA A 114 -14.02 8.96 -6.58
N ILE A 115 -13.58 9.13 -7.83
CA ILE A 115 -14.13 8.50 -9.04
C ILE A 115 -13.17 7.39 -9.48
N VAL A 116 -13.67 6.17 -9.66
CA VAL A 116 -12.87 4.99 -10.02
C VAL A 116 -13.09 4.65 -11.49
N THR A 117 -12.03 4.66 -12.29
CA THR A 117 -12.05 4.46 -13.74
C THR A 117 -10.90 3.58 -14.23
N HIS A 118 -11.03 3.00 -15.43
CA HIS A 118 -9.90 2.36 -16.13
C HIS A 118 -9.17 3.35 -17.07
N LEU A 119 -9.75 4.53 -17.34
CA LEU A 119 -9.19 5.57 -18.23
C LEU A 119 -9.09 6.92 -17.50
N PRO A 120 -8.12 7.10 -16.57
CA PRO A 120 -7.95 8.35 -15.84
C PRO A 120 -7.64 9.55 -16.77
N GLN A 121 -7.12 9.29 -17.97
CA GLN A 121 -6.79 10.34 -18.94
C GLN A 121 -8.02 11.14 -19.39
N LYS A 122 -9.22 10.54 -19.36
CA LYS A 122 -10.49 11.21 -19.69
C LYS A 122 -10.84 12.38 -18.77
N TYR A 123 -10.20 12.47 -17.61
CA TYR A 123 -10.47 13.48 -16.59
C TYR A 123 -9.32 14.49 -16.45
N THR A 124 -8.35 14.47 -17.37
CA THR A 124 -7.22 15.41 -17.38
C THR A 124 -7.66 16.80 -17.86
N GLY A 125 -7.07 17.85 -17.32
CA GLY A 125 -7.37 19.24 -17.72
C GLY A 125 -8.46 19.95 -16.91
N ILE A 126 -9.10 19.27 -15.95
CA ILE A 126 -10.02 19.92 -15.00
C ILE A 126 -9.32 20.10 -13.66
N GLU A 127 -9.41 21.30 -13.09
CA GLU A 127 -9.20 21.51 -11.65
C GLU A 127 -10.33 20.81 -10.88
N ASN A 128 -10.16 19.50 -10.68
CA ASN A 128 -11.14 18.70 -9.97
C ASN A 128 -10.71 18.52 -8.53
N SER A 129 -11.56 18.94 -7.60
CA SER A 129 -11.36 18.67 -6.18
C SER A 129 -11.54 17.19 -5.82
N ILE A 130 -12.12 16.39 -6.72
CA ILE A 130 -12.35 14.96 -6.51
C ILE A 130 -11.21 14.15 -7.14
N PRO A 131 -10.51 13.32 -6.34
CA PRO A 131 -9.52 12.39 -6.84
C PRO A 131 -10.07 11.42 -7.89
N ILE A 132 -9.32 11.23 -8.97
CA ILE A 132 -9.58 10.20 -9.99
C ILE A 132 -8.63 9.03 -9.74
N TRP A 133 -9.18 7.84 -9.47
CA TRP A 133 -8.41 6.64 -9.17
C TRP A 133 -8.54 5.60 -10.27
N THR A 134 -7.42 4.97 -10.60
CA THR A 134 -7.45 3.68 -11.30
C THR A 134 -8.01 2.60 -10.38
N ILE A 135 -8.46 1.47 -10.95
CA ILE A 135 -8.89 0.31 -10.16
C ILE A 135 -7.77 -0.15 -9.22
N GLU A 136 -6.51 -0.17 -9.69
CA GLU A 136 -5.34 -0.53 -8.90
C GLU A 136 -5.12 0.44 -7.72
N ASN A 137 -5.21 1.75 -7.96
CA ASN A 137 -5.09 2.76 -6.92
C ASN A 137 -6.22 2.62 -5.89
N PHE A 138 -7.45 2.38 -6.33
CA PHE A 138 -8.58 2.12 -5.43
C PHE A 138 -8.33 0.87 -4.57
N LEU A 139 -7.90 -0.25 -5.17
CA LEU A 139 -7.63 -1.48 -4.43
C LEU A 139 -6.49 -1.30 -3.43
N HIS A 140 -5.44 -0.57 -3.81
CA HIS A 140 -4.34 -0.24 -2.91
C HIS A 140 -4.81 0.63 -1.75
N ARG A 141 -5.55 1.71 -2.02
CA ARG A 141 -6.13 2.58 -0.98
C ARG A 141 -7.11 1.86 -0.09
N TYR A 142 -7.94 0.96 -0.63
CA TYR A 142 -8.81 0.14 0.19
C TYR A 142 -8.02 -0.78 1.13
N ARG A 143 -6.90 -1.37 0.67
CA ARG A 143 -6.02 -2.18 1.53
C ARG A 143 -5.40 -1.32 2.65
N LEU A 144 -4.95 -0.11 2.31
CA LEU A 144 -4.45 0.87 3.28
C LEU A 144 -5.55 1.28 4.27
N ASP A 145 -6.72 1.70 3.80
CA ASP A 145 -7.87 2.09 4.63
C ASP A 145 -8.32 0.95 5.54
N ARG A 146 -8.29 -0.30 5.04
CA ARG A 146 -8.56 -1.48 5.86
C ARG A 146 -7.52 -1.60 6.98
N ALA A 147 -6.23 -1.42 6.66
CA ALA A 147 -5.14 -1.45 7.63
C ALA A 147 -5.22 -0.29 8.65
N TYR A 148 -5.53 0.93 8.21
CA TYR A 148 -5.70 2.10 9.08
C TYR A 148 -6.97 2.02 9.93
N SER A 149 -8.07 1.53 9.37
CA SER A 149 -9.33 1.44 10.08
C SER A 149 -9.41 0.21 11.01
N SER A 150 -8.54 -0.80 10.83
CA SER A 150 -8.24 -1.77 11.90
C SER A 150 -7.43 -1.15 13.05
N ASN A 151 -6.79 0.01 12.85
CA ASN A 151 -6.05 0.72 13.89
C ASN A 151 -6.89 1.79 14.61
N ALA A 152 -7.86 2.41 13.94
CA ALA A 152 -8.68 3.49 14.51
C ALA A 152 -9.83 3.00 15.44
N GLY A 153 -10.38 1.81 15.21
CA GLY A 153 -11.45 1.23 16.05
C GLY A 153 -10.96 0.37 17.23
N SER A 154 -9.65 0.17 17.35
CA SER A 154 -9.03 -0.86 18.19
C SER A 154 -8.06 -0.27 19.21
N TYR A 155 -8.40 0.89 19.78
CA TYR A 155 -7.79 1.32 21.03
C TYR A 155 -8.33 0.55 22.25
N SER A 156 -9.38 -0.25 22.07
CA SER A 156 -9.73 -1.30 23.02
C SER A 156 -10.22 -2.55 22.30
N ARG A 157 -9.57 -3.69 22.60
CA ARG A 157 -10.09 -5.08 22.55
C ARG A 157 -9.66 -6.10 21.50
N GLU A 158 -9.19 -5.79 20.29
CA GLU A 158 -8.81 -6.88 19.35
C GLU A 158 -7.53 -6.61 18.54
N ARG A 159 -6.44 -6.22 19.23
CA ARG A 159 -5.09 -6.13 18.62
C ARG A 159 -4.34 -7.45 18.64
N TYR A 160 -4.93 -8.48 18.05
CA TYR A 160 -4.21 -9.63 17.51
C TYR A 160 -5.10 -10.24 16.42
N GLN A 161 -5.23 -9.57 15.29
CA GLN A 161 -5.20 -10.40 14.08
C GLN A 161 -3.79 -10.96 14.06
N GLN A 162 -3.64 -12.20 14.56
CA GLN A 162 -2.60 -13.11 14.12
C GLN A 162 -2.35 -12.78 12.65
N LEU A 163 -1.09 -12.67 12.23
CA LEU A 163 -0.79 -12.81 10.81
C LEU A 163 -1.47 -14.12 10.39
N SER A 164 -2.66 -14.02 9.80
CA SER A 164 -3.34 -15.19 9.28
C SER A 164 -2.38 -15.67 8.22
N LEU A 165 -1.70 -16.78 8.50
CA LEU A 165 -0.79 -17.42 7.59
C LEU A 165 -1.53 -17.51 6.26
N TRP A 166 -1.17 -16.63 5.33
CA TRP A 166 -1.91 -16.54 4.08
C TRP A 166 -1.76 -17.90 3.37
N PRO A 167 -2.82 -18.41 2.72
CA PRO A 167 -2.73 -19.69 2.03
C PRO A 167 -1.55 -19.67 1.05
N GLU A 168 -0.84 -20.80 0.97
CA GLU A 168 0.48 -21.06 0.35
C GLU A 168 0.68 -20.60 -1.12
N LYS A 169 -0.30 -19.92 -1.73
CA LYS A 169 -0.33 -19.52 -3.13
C LYS A 169 0.11 -18.07 -3.41
N LYS A 170 0.38 -17.24 -2.40
CA LYS A 170 0.97 -15.90 -2.64
C LYS A 170 2.50 -16.02 -2.70
N LYS A 171 3.11 -15.53 -3.79
CA LYS A 171 4.56 -15.41 -3.91
C LYS A 171 5.06 -14.40 -2.88
N HIS A 172 5.66 -14.89 -1.80
CA HIS A 172 6.22 -14.05 -0.74
C HIS A 172 7.37 -13.18 -1.26
N LEU A 173 7.55 -12.02 -0.64
CA LEU A 173 8.76 -11.22 -0.85
C LEU A 173 9.95 -11.97 -0.26
N SER A 174 10.90 -12.35 -1.11
CA SER A 174 12.10 -13.11 -0.73
C SER A 174 13.40 -12.31 -0.86
N PHE A 175 13.30 -11.01 -1.17
CA PHE A 175 14.46 -10.17 -1.42
C PHE A 175 15.34 -10.00 -0.18
N MET A 176 16.64 -10.24 -0.32
CA MET A 176 17.60 -10.06 0.77
C MET A 176 17.95 -8.60 0.99
N ILE A 177 17.51 -8.06 2.13
CA ILE A 177 17.86 -6.72 2.61
C ILE A 177 19.39 -6.52 2.66
N ARG A 178 19.88 -5.52 1.93
CA ARG A 178 21.33 -5.31 1.72
C ARG A 178 21.93 -4.28 2.66
N ASN A 179 21.14 -3.38 3.23
CA ASN A 179 21.54 -2.27 4.10
C ASN A 179 20.73 -2.22 5.41
N THR A 180 21.26 -1.55 6.44
CA THR A 180 20.54 -1.33 7.71
C THR A 180 19.55 -0.18 7.57
N ILE A 181 18.53 -0.13 8.42
CA ILE A 181 17.54 0.97 8.42
C ILE A 181 18.16 2.36 8.52
N PRO A 182 19.15 2.65 9.39
CA PRO A 182 19.72 3.99 9.47
C PRO A 182 20.28 4.49 8.13
N VAL A 183 20.88 3.59 7.33
CA VAL A 183 21.37 3.93 5.98
C VAL A 183 20.21 4.25 5.04
N ILE A 184 19.11 3.51 5.15
CA ILE A 184 17.90 3.70 4.34
C ILE A 184 17.19 5.00 4.72
N LEU A 185 17.07 5.32 6.00
CA LEU A 185 16.48 6.58 6.45
C LEU A 185 17.30 7.79 6.01
N LEU A 186 18.63 7.71 6.08
CA LEU A 186 19.51 8.73 5.52
C LEU A 186 19.28 8.92 4.02
N ALA A 187 19.20 7.82 3.28
CA ALA A 187 18.90 7.83 1.84
C ALA A 187 17.53 8.46 1.55
N VAL A 188 16.48 8.08 2.27
CA VAL A 188 15.14 8.66 2.14
C VAL A 188 15.14 10.16 2.46
N LYS A 189 15.85 10.59 3.51
CA LYS A 189 15.99 12.01 3.87
C LYS A 189 16.60 12.82 2.72
N ILE A 190 17.65 12.29 2.08
CA ILE A 190 18.28 12.93 0.91
C ILE A 190 17.28 13.02 -0.25
N LEU A 191 16.55 11.94 -0.54
CA LEU A 191 15.56 11.93 -1.64
C LEU A 191 14.40 12.90 -1.39
N LYS A 192 13.91 12.99 -0.15
CA LYS A 192 12.85 13.93 0.24
C LYS A 192 13.27 15.39 0.02
N ALA A 193 14.53 15.72 0.34
CA ALA A 193 15.07 17.07 0.12
C ALA A 193 15.09 17.48 -1.37
N GLU A 194 15.12 16.51 -2.28
CA GLU A 194 15.11 16.73 -3.73
C GLU A 194 13.69 16.75 -4.32
N GLY A 195 12.71 16.30 -3.55
CA GLY A 195 11.30 16.28 -3.92
C GLY A 195 11.00 15.42 -5.16
N PHE A 196 9.94 15.79 -5.88
CA PHE A 196 9.47 15.08 -7.09
C PHE A 196 10.48 15.06 -8.24
N LYS A 197 11.46 15.98 -8.26
CA LYS A 197 12.49 16.01 -9.30
C LYS A 197 13.43 14.80 -9.19
N GLY A 198 13.54 14.20 -8.01
CA GLY A 198 14.52 13.14 -7.72
C GLY A 198 15.96 13.61 -7.91
N ILE A 199 16.90 12.68 -7.81
CA ILE A 199 18.34 12.96 -7.83
C ILE A 199 19.06 12.03 -8.79
N SER A 200 20.10 12.51 -9.48
CA SER A 200 20.91 11.64 -10.33
C SER A 200 21.65 10.59 -9.49
N ARG A 201 21.95 9.42 -10.06
CA ARG A 201 22.68 8.36 -9.32
C ARG A 201 24.03 8.84 -8.78
N ASN A 202 24.75 9.67 -9.54
CA ASN A 202 26.05 10.21 -9.16
C ASN A 202 25.91 11.19 -8.00
N ASP A 203 24.98 12.14 -8.09
CA ASP A 203 24.74 13.12 -7.03
C ASP A 203 24.23 12.43 -5.76
N PHE A 204 23.41 11.41 -5.91
CA PHE A 204 22.95 10.59 -4.80
C PHE A 204 24.09 9.87 -4.10
N SER A 205 25.00 9.27 -4.87
CA SER A 205 26.22 8.63 -4.34
C SER A 205 27.10 9.62 -3.59
N ASN A 206 27.27 10.83 -4.15
CA ASN A 206 28.05 11.91 -3.55
C ASN A 206 27.44 12.39 -2.22
N LYS A 207 26.12 12.64 -2.18
CA LYS A 207 25.41 13.05 -0.97
C LYS A 207 25.39 11.97 0.12
N LEU A 208 25.35 10.70 -0.28
CA LEU A 208 25.47 9.58 0.65
C LEU A 208 26.90 9.38 1.17
N GLY A 209 27.92 9.91 0.48
CA GLY A 209 29.32 9.62 0.76
C GLY A 209 29.66 8.12 0.61
N LYS A 210 29.03 7.44 -0.36
CA LYS A 210 29.17 6.00 -0.58
C LYS A 210 29.71 5.70 -1.96
N THR A 211 30.33 4.51 -2.09
CA THR A 211 30.79 4.00 -3.39
C THR A 211 29.59 3.69 -4.29
N GLU A 212 29.79 3.70 -5.60
CA GLU A 212 28.75 3.40 -6.58
C GLU A 212 28.09 2.02 -6.34
N LYS A 213 28.89 1.01 -5.94
CA LYS A 213 28.41 -0.34 -5.61
C LYS A 213 27.49 -0.33 -4.38
N THR A 214 27.86 0.42 -3.35
CA THR A 214 27.03 0.58 -2.14
C THR A 214 25.76 1.37 -2.45
N THR A 215 25.87 2.45 -3.21
CA THR A 215 24.73 3.25 -3.67
C THR A 215 23.75 2.41 -4.49
N GLN A 216 24.24 1.55 -5.38
CA GLN A 216 23.38 0.62 -6.11
C GLN A 216 22.65 -0.35 -5.18
N SER A 217 23.34 -0.85 -4.15
CA SER A 217 22.70 -1.74 -3.16
C SER A 217 21.62 -1.02 -2.36
N ILE A 218 21.81 0.27 -2.05
CA ILE A 218 20.81 1.12 -1.38
C ILE A 218 19.61 1.34 -2.30
N ILE A 219 19.83 1.71 -3.56
CA ILE A 219 18.76 1.89 -4.55
C ILE A 219 17.94 0.61 -4.69
N LEU A 220 18.59 -0.56 -4.80
CA LEU A 220 17.89 -1.83 -4.90
C LEU A 220 17.02 -2.13 -3.67
N ASP A 221 17.49 -1.84 -2.45
CA ASP A 221 16.63 -1.96 -1.26
C ASP A 221 15.43 -1.01 -1.38
N LEU A 222 15.65 0.27 -1.69
CA LEU A 222 14.57 1.25 -1.83
C LEU A 222 13.52 0.85 -2.88
N GLU A 223 13.95 0.33 -4.03
CA GLU A 223 13.06 -0.13 -5.10
C GLU A 223 12.28 -1.39 -4.73
N LYS A 224 12.95 -2.37 -4.11
CA LYS A 224 12.31 -3.65 -3.75
C LYS A 224 11.25 -3.49 -2.67
N PHE A 225 11.45 -2.53 -1.77
CA PHE A 225 10.48 -2.15 -0.77
C PHE A 225 9.59 -0.99 -1.21
N GLN A 226 9.61 -0.60 -2.50
CA GLN A 226 8.74 0.41 -3.11
C GLN A 226 8.81 1.81 -2.44
N ILE A 227 9.91 2.10 -1.74
CA ILE A 227 10.18 3.38 -1.09
C ILE A 227 10.63 4.43 -2.12
N ALA A 228 11.34 3.99 -3.16
CA ALA A 228 11.79 4.83 -4.26
C ALA A 228 11.71 4.05 -5.58
N SER A 229 11.81 4.76 -6.69
CA SER A 229 11.97 4.20 -8.03
C SER A 229 13.23 4.76 -8.68
N TYR A 230 13.91 3.92 -9.47
CA TYR A 230 15.02 4.36 -10.31
C TYR A 230 14.61 4.33 -11.77
N SER A 231 14.53 5.50 -12.39
CA SER A 231 14.19 5.63 -13.81
C SER A 231 14.95 6.79 -14.44
N ARG A 232 15.31 6.66 -15.73
CA ARG A 232 16.01 7.72 -16.49
C ARG A 232 17.24 8.27 -15.76
N ASN A 233 18.02 7.39 -15.11
CA ASN A 233 19.20 7.72 -14.31
C ASN A 233 18.92 8.63 -13.09
N ARG A 234 17.67 8.65 -12.61
CA ARG A 234 17.26 9.39 -11.41
C ARG A 234 16.57 8.47 -10.41
N VAL A 235 16.87 8.71 -9.14
CA VAL A 235 16.20 8.08 -8.00
C VAL A 235 15.14 9.06 -7.49
N THR A 236 13.88 8.62 -7.45
CA THR A 236 12.74 9.39 -6.98
C THR A 236 12.07 8.66 -5.83
N VAL A 237 11.83 9.35 -4.70
CA VAL A 237 11.06 8.78 -3.59
C VAL A 237 9.59 8.60 -4.00
N HIS A 238 8.93 7.58 -3.45
CA HIS A 238 7.51 7.35 -3.67
C HIS A 238 6.68 8.58 -3.26
N PRO A 239 5.72 9.04 -4.07
CA PRO A 239 4.96 10.27 -3.80
C PRO A 239 4.33 10.32 -2.40
N ASP A 240 3.74 9.20 -1.98
CA ASP A 240 3.09 9.07 -0.66
C ASP A 240 4.07 9.15 0.52
N LEU A 241 5.38 9.10 0.26
CA LEU A 241 6.42 9.19 1.28
C LEU A 241 7.18 10.52 1.25
N LEU A 242 6.79 11.52 0.45
CA LEU A 242 7.50 12.80 0.40
C LEU A 242 7.36 13.57 1.71
N ASP A 243 6.12 13.84 2.13
CA ASP A 243 5.81 14.73 3.25
C ASP A 243 5.61 14.00 4.59
N THR A 244 6.12 12.78 4.69
CA THR A 244 5.87 11.90 5.84
C THR A 244 6.99 11.89 6.90
N GLY A 245 6.65 11.55 8.14
CA GLY A 245 7.64 11.36 9.22
C GLY A 245 8.26 9.97 9.24
N GLU A 246 9.24 9.74 10.11
CA GLU A 246 9.81 8.39 10.31
C GLU A 246 8.77 7.38 10.78
N SER A 247 7.79 7.81 11.58
CA SER A 247 6.68 6.96 12.03
C SER A 247 5.84 6.44 10.86
N ASP A 248 5.62 7.25 9.83
CA ASP A 248 4.86 6.85 8.65
C ASP A 248 5.67 5.89 7.78
N ILE A 249 6.98 6.11 7.65
CA ILE A 249 7.90 5.18 6.99
C ILE A 249 7.92 3.84 7.73
N ALA A 250 7.94 3.85 9.07
CA ALA A 250 7.86 2.64 9.87
C ALA A 250 6.55 1.88 9.63
N ASN A 251 5.41 2.58 9.59
CA ASN A 251 4.10 1.99 9.29
C ASN A 251 4.02 1.44 7.86
N TYR A 252 4.58 2.16 6.89
CA TYR A 252 4.67 1.70 5.51
C TYR A 252 5.50 0.41 5.41
N LEU A 253 6.69 0.40 6.02
CA LEU A 253 7.56 -0.78 6.06
C LEU A 253 6.92 -1.93 6.80
N HIS A 254 6.15 -1.66 7.86
CA HIS A 254 5.40 -2.69 8.58
C HIS A 254 4.50 -3.48 7.63
N GLU A 255 3.72 -2.80 6.79
CA GLU A 255 2.83 -3.46 5.82
C GLU A 255 3.61 -4.21 4.74
N VAL A 256 4.65 -3.60 4.16
CA VAL A 256 5.45 -4.25 3.11
C VAL A 256 6.20 -5.49 3.64
N LEU A 257 6.77 -5.40 4.84
CA LEU A 257 7.56 -6.48 5.44
C LEU A 257 6.72 -7.63 5.96
N LYS A 258 5.41 -7.44 6.23
CA LYS A 258 4.52 -8.55 6.59
C LYS A 258 4.58 -9.67 5.55
N ASP A 259 4.62 -9.34 4.27
CA ASP A 259 4.63 -10.33 3.19
C ASP A 259 6.02 -10.97 2.97
N HIS A 260 7.03 -10.58 3.74
CA HIS A 260 8.38 -11.09 3.64
C HIS A 260 8.50 -12.51 4.25
N ILE A 261 9.11 -13.44 3.51
CA ILE A 261 9.21 -14.86 3.90
C ILE A 261 9.82 -15.06 5.30
N LEU A 262 10.90 -14.34 5.61
CA LEU A 262 11.51 -14.37 6.95
C LEU A 262 10.55 -13.89 8.05
N VAL A 263 9.76 -12.84 7.82
CA VAL A 263 8.80 -12.35 8.82
C VAL A 263 7.73 -13.40 9.08
N GLN A 264 7.22 -14.05 8.04
CA GLN A 264 6.23 -15.12 8.16
C GLN A 264 6.76 -16.29 8.99
N GLU A 265 7.97 -16.78 8.73
CA GLU A 265 8.55 -17.90 9.51
C GLU A 265 8.91 -17.51 10.96
N ILE A 266 9.35 -16.27 11.18
CA ILE A 266 9.56 -15.74 12.54
C ILE A 266 8.25 -15.74 13.33
N TYR A 267 7.16 -15.29 12.71
CA TYR A 267 5.86 -15.24 13.36
C TYR A 267 5.27 -16.62 13.62
N LYS A 268 5.44 -17.59 12.70
CA LYS A 268 5.12 -19.00 12.95
C LYS A 268 5.83 -19.53 14.20
N SER A 269 7.12 -19.20 14.36
CA SER A 269 7.91 -19.62 15.51
C SER A 269 7.45 -18.93 16.80
N LEU A 270 7.15 -17.63 16.74
CA LEU A 270 6.64 -16.84 17.87
C LEU A 270 5.22 -17.23 18.29
N GLU A 271 4.38 -17.74 17.39
CA GLU A 271 3.04 -18.20 17.73
C GLU A 271 3.10 -19.39 18.71
N ILE A 272 4.05 -20.29 18.47
CA ILE A 272 4.31 -21.49 19.28
C ILE A 272 5.10 -21.11 20.55
N GLU A 273 6.23 -20.43 20.40
CA GLU A 273 7.21 -20.24 21.47
C GLU A 273 6.94 -18.98 22.32
N LYS A 274 6.07 -18.07 21.87
CA LYS A 274 5.76 -16.72 22.41
C LYS A 274 6.94 -15.74 22.47
N VAL A 275 8.16 -16.25 22.61
CA VAL A 275 9.43 -15.54 22.64
C VAL A 275 10.43 -16.36 21.83
N ILE A 276 11.25 -15.72 21.00
CA ILE A 276 12.39 -16.39 20.34
C ILE A 276 13.71 -15.71 20.73
N THR A 277 14.80 -16.46 20.75
CA THR A 277 16.15 -15.90 20.99
C THR A 277 16.79 -15.44 19.69
N GLN A 278 17.86 -14.65 19.81
CA GLN A 278 18.73 -14.33 18.67
C GLN A 278 19.31 -15.56 17.96
N TRP A 279 19.55 -16.64 18.69
CA TRP A 279 20.00 -17.91 18.12
C TRP A 279 18.90 -18.55 17.27
N ARG A 280 17.68 -18.61 17.81
CA ARG A 280 16.51 -19.14 17.09
C ARG A 280 16.20 -18.34 15.82
N LEU A 281 16.31 -17.01 15.88
CA LEU A 281 16.20 -16.15 14.70
C LEU A 281 17.23 -16.52 13.63
N GLN A 282 18.48 -16.78 14.04
CA GLN A 282 19.55 -17.18 13.12
C GLN A 282 19.28 -18.54 12.47
N GLU A 283 18.71 -19.50 13.21
CA GLU A 283 18.30 -20.80 12.65
C GLU A 283 17.21 -20.65 11.59
N ILE A 284 16.19 -19.83 11.84
CA ILE A 284 15.10 -19.57 10.89
C ILE A 284 15.67 -18.97 9.60
N MET A 285 16.57 -17.99 9.73
CA MET A 285 17.22 -17.35 8.58
C MET A 285 18.09 -18.34 7.79
N GLN A 286 18.84 -19.21 8.48
CA GLN A 286 19.64 -20.26 7.85
C GLN A 286 18.76 -21.26 7.10
N LYS A 287 17.69 -21.76 7.73
CA LYS A 287 16.75 -22.71 7.13
C LYS A 287 16.11 -22.17 5.87
N ILE A 288 15.59 -20.93 5.91
CA ILE A 288 15.01 -20.30 4.71
C ILE A 288 16.07 -20.20 3.63
N ASN A 289 17.27 -19.73 3.97
CA ASN A 289 18.34 -19.58 3.02
C ASN A 289 18.70 -20.90 2.30
N ASP A 290 18.79 -21.99 3.06
CA ASP A 290 19.11 -23.32 2.53
C ASP A 290 18.00 -23.87 1.62
N GLN A 291 16.73 -23.57 1.92
CA GLN A 291 15.58 -24.01 1.13
C GLN A 291 15.37 -23.20 -0.15
N SER A 292 15.64 -21.90 -0.11
CA SER A 292 15.28 -20.95 -1.17
C SER A 292 16.46 -20.57 -2.07
N ASN A 293 17.66 -21.12 -1.83
CA ASN A 293 18.89 -20.77 -2.54
C ASN A 293 19.15 -19.25 -2.55
N LEU A 294 18.65 -18.50 -1.55
CA LEU A 294 18.77 -17.05 -1.50
C LEU A 294 20.22 -16.56 -1.49
N LEU A 295 21.12 -17.28 -0.81
CA LEU A 295 22.58 -17.04 -0.82
C LEU A 295 23.32 -17.79 -1.94
N ASN A 296 22.64 -18.53 -2.82
CA ASN A 296 23.25 -19.29 -3.91
C ASN A 296 23.17 -18.59 -5.27
N SER A 297 22.50 -17.43 -5.35
CA SER A 297 22.66 -16.52 -6.48
C SER A 297 24.12 -15.99 -6.49
N LYS A 298 24.84 -16.19 -7.60
CA LYS A 298 26.25 -15.76 -7.73
C LYS A 298 26.43 -14.23 -7.59
N GLU A 299 25.35 -13.46 -7.70
CA GLU A 299 25.36 -12.00 -7.54
C GLU A 299 25.31 -11.54 -6.07
N ASP A 300 24.74 -12.34 -5.17
CA ASP A 300 24.58 -11.99 -3.75
C ASP A 300 25.73 -12.45 -2.84
N ARG A 301 26.59 -13.37 -3.34
CA ARG A 301 27.62 -14.06 -2.54
C ARG A 301 28.82 -13.25 -2.09
N LYS A 302 29.08 -12.05 -2.61
CA LYS A 302 30.49 -11.61 -2.59
C LYS A 302 31.11 -11.34 -1.21
N ASP A 303 30.41 -10.89 -0.16
CA ASP A 303 31.12 -10.51 1.09
C ASP A 303 30.28 -10.49 2.39
N LYS A 304 29.16 -11.23 2.51
CA LYS A 304 28.21 -10.99 3.63
C LYS A 304 27.91 -12.25 4.42
N THR A 305 28.28 -12.25 5.70
CA THR A 305 27.99 -13.37 6.62
C THR A 305 26.50 -13.40 6.97
N LEU A 306 25.97 -14.56 7.37
CA LEU A 306 24.61 -14.67 7.92
C LEU A 306 24.40 -13.72 9.10
N SER A 307 25.45 -13.47 9.89
CA SER A 307 25.43 -12.50 11.00
C SER A 307 25.19 -11.08 10.51
N ASP A 308 25.85 -10.65 9.43
CA ASP A 308 25.66 -9.32 8.83
C ASP A 308 24.24 -9.16 8.30
N TYR A 309 23.73 -10.21 7.64
CA TYR A 309 22.37 -10.20 7.12
C TYR A 309 21.34 -10.11 8.25
N ARG A 310 21.52 -10.90 9.32
CA ARG A 310 20.69 -10.83 10.54
C ARG A 310 20.68 -9.42 11.10
N SER A 311 21.84 -8.80 11.30
CA SER A 311 21.91 -7.44 11.84
C SER A 311 21.09 -6.44 11.02
N ARG A 312 21.21 -6.50 9.68
CA ARG A 312 20.43 -5.65 8.77
C ARG A 312 18.94 -5.95 8.86
N PHE A 313 18.55 -7.22 8.68
CA PHE A 313 17.15 -7.62 8.70
C PHE A 313 16.48 -7.28 10.05
N THR A 314 17.15 -7.55 11.16
CA THR A 314 16.68 -7.19 12.51
C THR A 314 16.48 -5.68 12.65
N SER A 315 17.36 -4.85 12.09
CA SER A 315 17.16 -3.38 12.13
C SER A 315 15.85 -2.95 11.44
N TRP A 316 15.46 -3.61 10.35
CA TRP A 316 14.23 -3.34 9.61
C TRP A 316 12.97 -3.72 10.38
N ILE A 317 12.92 -4.95 10.89
CA ILE A 317 11.72 -5.44 11.59
C ILE A 317 11.54 -4.79 12.96
N LEU A 318 12.61 -4.34 13.63
CA LEU A 318 12.51 -3.55 14.86
C LEU A 318 12.00 -2.13 14.57
N PHE A 319 12.54 -1.46 13.54
CA PHE A 319 12.08 -0.13 13.14
C PHE A 319 10.61 -0.13 12.71
N ALA A 320 10.21 -1.13 11.91
CA ALA A 320 8.84 -1.32 11.46
C ALA A 320 7.88 -1.83 12.57
N ASN A 321 8.34 -1.93 13.82
CA ASN A 321 7.57 -2.43 14.95
C ASN A 321 6.88 -3.77 14.65
N LEU A 322 7.58 -4.66 13.94
CA LEU A 322 7.16 -6.05 13.72
C LEU A 322 7.71 -6.96 14.82
N LEU A 323 8.77 -6.55 15.52
CA LEU A 323 9.30 -7.19 16.71
C LEU A 323 9.69 -6.15 17.76
N GLN A 324 9.66 -6.55 19.02
CA GLN A 324 10.35 -5.87 20.12
C GLN A 324 11.49 -6.76 20.60
N SER A 325 12.63 -6.15 20.94
CA SER A 325 13.76 -6.84 21.55
C SER A 325 13.94 -6.42 23.01
N TYR A 326 14.37 -7.36 23.84
CA TYR A 326 14.81 -7.09 25.20
C TYR A 326 15.94 -8.04 25.57
N LYS A 327 16.73 -7.68 26.59
CA LYS A 327 17.81 -8.52 27.11
C LYS A 327 17.40 -9.18 28.41
N ARG A 328 17.63 -10.48 28.53
CA ARG A 328 17.50 -11.24 29.79
C ARG A 328 18.75 -12.10 29.94
N ASN A 329 19.46 -11.95 31.06
CA ASN A 329 20.71 -12.68 31.33
C ASN A 329 21.77 -12.54 30.21
N GLY A 330 21.89 -11.35 29.61
CA GLY A 330 22.83 -11.09 28.50
C GLY A 330 22.38 -11.62 27.13
N ILE A 331 21.27 -12.35 27.07
CA ILE A 331 20.73 -12.91 25.83
C ILE A 331 19.64 -11.99 25.28
N THR A 332 19.70 -11.70 23.98
CA THR A 332 18.66 -10.94 23.29
C THR A 332 17.48 -11.85 22.95
N HIS A 333 16.32 -11.48 23.43
CA HIS A 333 15.03 -12.09 23.14
C HIS A 333 14.21 -11.18 22.24
N TYR A 334 13.39 -11.78 21.38
CA TYR A 334 12.45 -11.11 20.51
C TYR A 334 11.04 -11.58 20.81
N THR A 335 10.11 -10.64 20.78
CA THR A 335 8.68 -10.86 21.00
C THR A 335 7.86 -10.04 20.02
N ILE A 336 6.60 -10.44 19.86
CA ILE A 336 5.62 -9.58 19.21
C ILE A 336 5.39 -8.38 20.13
N PRO A 337 5.45 -7.13 19.62
CA PRO A 337 5.25 -5.93 20.42
C PRO A 337 3.98 -5.99 21.29
N SER A 338 4.12 -5.72 22.59
CA SER A 338 2.97 -5.62 23.51
C SER A 338 2.43 -4.18 23.53
N SER A 339 1.11 -4.01 23.60
CA SER A 339 0.41 -2.73 23.43
C SER A 339 0.63 -1.70 24.56
N THR A 340 1.41 -2.03 25.58
CA THR A 340 1.64 -1.19 26.78
C THR A 340 2.93 -0.37 26.74
N THR A 341 3.79 -0.56 25.75
CA THR A 341 5.00 0.26 25.57
C THR A 341 4.84 1.16 24.35
N SER A 342 4.48 2.42 24.62
CA SER A 342 4.78 3.54 23.72
C SER A 342 6.24 3.45 23.23
N PRO A 343 6.56 3.92 22.02
CA PRO A 343 7.90 3.76 21.45
C PRO A 343 8.93 4.39 22.37
N LYS A 344 9.65 3.55 23.13
CA LYS A 344 10.97 3.92 23.62
C LYS A 344 11.87 3.81 22.41
N THR A 345 12.03 4.92 21.70
CA THR A 345 13.23 5.19 20.91
C THR A 345 14.43 5.02 21.85
N SER A 346 14.93 3.79 21.96
CA SER A 346 16.30 3.56 22.40
C SER A 346 17.19 3.61 21.15
N LEU A 347 17.18 4.76 20.47
CA LEU A 347 18.44 5.30 19.98
C LEU A 347 18.79 6.36 21.01
N ASP A 348 19.97 6.25 21.61
CA ASP A 348 20.61 7.33 22.35
C ASP A 348 20.79 8.52 21.41
N SER A 349 19.73 9.30 21.21
CA SER A 349 19.77 10.61 20.59
C SER A 349 19.68 11.61 21.73
N GLU A 350 20.83 12.17 22.10
CA GLU A 350 20.93 13.43 22.82
C GLU A 350 19.87 14.38 22.24
N VAL A 351 18.89 14.70 23.08
CA VAL A 351 17.81 15.62 22.76
C VAL A 351 18.44 17.01 22.71
N TYR A 352 18.81 17.47 21.52
CA TYR A 352 18.85 18.91 21.27
C TYR A 352 17.40 19.40 21.34
N GLN A 353 16.98 19.82 22.53
CA GLN A 353 15.82 20.68 22.69
C GLN A 353 16.10 21.94 21.87
N LEU A 354 15.39 22.10 20.76
CA LEU A 354 15.25 23.39 20.12
C LEU A 354 14.47 24.27 21.12
N GLU A 355 15.20 25.01 21.93
CA GLU A 355 14.67 26.19 22.61
C GLU A 355 14.21 27.16 21.53
N LEU A 356 12.90 27.22 21.31
CA LEU A 356 12.30 28.34 20.60
C LEU A 356 12.49 29.58 21.49
N PRO A 357 13.08 30.68 20.99
CA PRO A 357 13.01 31.94 21.70
C PRO A 357 11.55 32.39 21.70
N LEU A 358 10.86 32.14 22.81
CA LEU A 358 9.75 32.98 23.23
C LEU A 358 10.38 34.32 23.63
N ASN A 359 10.17 35.34 22.81
CA ASN A 359 9.76 36.63 23.35
C ASN A 359 9.00 37.43 22.30
N ILE A 360 7.72 37.60 22.63
CA ILE A 360 6.87 38.68 22.18
C ILE A 360 7.27 39.91 23.00
N ALA A 361 7.60 41.01 22.31
CA ALA A 361 7.24 42.37 22.67
C ALA A 361 7.22 43.21 21.40
#